data_AF-A0A3D5PLH9-F1
#
_entry.id   AF-A0A3D5PLH9-F1
#
_cell.length_a   1.000
_cell.length_b   1.000
_cell.length_c   1.000
_cell.angle_alpha   90.00
_cell.angle_beta   90.00
_cell.angle_gamma   90.00
#
_symmetry.space_group_name_H-M   'P 1'
#
loop_
_entity.id
_entity.type
_entity.pdbx_description
1 polymer ?
#
loop_
_entity_poly.entity_id
_entity_poly.type
_entity_poly.pdbx_seq_one_letter_code
_entity_poly.pdbx_strand_id
1 'polypeptide(L)'
;MTQESLSAIAHPTLLLNLGDYPDMPAGIDATGLAETIPNAQYAAFSGSWHMSGIGECNMLGRLIIGASGYFTGEVNICGEAAWYRTIIRDEMFDEILPFMKANRARALGAATS
;
A
#
# COMPACT_ATOMS: atom_id res chain seq x y z
N MET A 1 8.74 12.32 -8.19
CA MET A 1 8.09 13.57 -7.72
C MET A 1 9.16 14.48 -7.15
N THR A 2 8.99 15.80 -7.18
CA THR A 2 9.94 16.73 -6.57
C THR A 2 9.51 17.07 -5.14
N GLN A 3 10.45 17.51 -4.30
CA GLN A 3 10.15 17.97 -2.95
C GLN A 3 9.10 19.09 -2.94
N GLU A 4 9.19 20.04 -3.88
CA GLU A 4 8.21 21.11 -4.08
C GLU A 4 6.81 20.58 -4.40
N SER A 5 6.70 19.58 -5.30
CA SER A 5 5.41 19.00 -5.63
C SER A 5 4.77 18.23 -4.47
N LEU A 6 5.59 17.63 -3.60
CA LEU A 6 5.13 16.86 -2.43
C LEU A 6 4.70 17.79 -1.29
N SER A 7 5.44 18.86 -1.03
CA SER A 7 5.11 19.82 0.01
C SER A 7 3.87 20.65 -0.32
N ALA A 8 3.52 20.77 -1.60
CA ALA A 8 2.30 21.42 -2.07
C ALA A 8 1.01 20.59 -1.83
N ILE A 9 1.11 19.33 -1.39
CA ILE A 9 -0.06 18.48 -1.12
C ILE A 9 -0.77 18.97 0.16
N ALA A 10 -1.87 19.70 -0.04
CA ALA A 10 -2.69 20.25 1.04
C ALA A 10 -3.73 19.26 1.60
N HIS A 11 -4.04 18.19 0.87
CA HIS A 11 -5.04 17.21 1.29
C HIS A 11 -4.48 16.26 2.36
N PRO A 12 -5.33 15.80 3.31
CA PRO A 12 -4.96 14.69 4.18
C PRO A 12 -4.50 13.50 3.33
N THR A 13 -3.32 12.96 3.65
CA THR A 13 -2.73 11.86 2.90
C THR A 13 -2.45 10.69 3.84
N LEU A 14 -2.80 9.48 3.43
CA LEU A 14 -2.39 8.25 4.11
C LEU A 14 -1.46 7.49 3.18
N LEU A 15 -0.25 7.22 3.64
CA LEU A 15 0.75 6.41 2.96
C LEU A 15 0.83 5.04 3.64
N LEU A 16 0.60 4.00 2.85
CA LEU A 16 0.66 2.62 3.29
C LEU A 16 1.82 1.94 2.57
N ASN A 17 2.83 1.51 3.32
CA ASN A 17 4.05 0.94 2.77
C ASN A 17 4.03 -0.58 2.87
N LEU A 18 4.12 -1.24 1.71
CA LEU A 18 4.15 -2.69 1.56
C LEU A 18 5.43 -3.10 0.85
N GLY A 19 5.99 -4.25 1.22
CA GLY A 19 7.16 -4.80 0.55
C GLY A 19 8.45 -4.71 1.35
N ASP A 20 8.41 -4.93 2.67
CA ASP A 20 9.61 -5.07 3.50
C ASP A 20 10.16 -6.49 3.53
N TYR A 21 9.49 -7.47 2.90
CA TYR A 21 9.94 -8.85 2.79
C TYR A 21 10.41 -9.21 1.36
N PRO A 22 11.53 -9.92 1.21
CA PRO A 22 12.55 -10.21 2.22
C PRO A 22 13.40 -9.00 2.62
N ASP A 23 13.36 -7.94 1.81
CA ASP A 23 14.01 -6.66 2.00
C ASP A 23 13.17 -5.58 1.33
N MET A 24 13.33 -4.33 1.75
CA MET A 24 12.59 -3.19 1.20
C MET A 24 13.40 -2.49 0.10
N PRO A 25 13.01 -2.59 -1.19
CA PRO A 25 13.63 -1.80 -2.24
C PRO A 25 13.47 -0.30 -2.00
N ALA A 26 14.55 0.46 -2.21
CA ALA A 26 14.53 1.91 -2.06
C ALA A 26 13.46 2.60 -2.94
N GLY A 27 13.12 1.99 -4.08
CA GLY A 27 12.09 2.52 -4.98
C GLY A 27 10.65 2.39 -4.48
N ILE A 28 10.41 1.60 -3.43
CA ILE A 28 9.08 1.43 -2.83
C ILE A 28 9.02 1.92 -1.37
N ASP A 29 10.12 2.45 -0.82
CA ASP A 29 10.14 3.04 0.52
C ASP A 29 9.49 4.44 0.49
N ALA A 30 8.30 4.54 1.06
CA ALA A 30 7.55 5.78 1.17
C ALA A 30 7.90 6.62 2.40
N THR A 31 8.88 6.23 3.22
CA THR A 31 9.28 6.99 4.43
C THR A 31 9.65 8.43 4.07
N GLY A 32 10.47 8.64 3.04
CA GLY A 32 10.84 9.99 2.59
C GLY A 32 9.68 10.80 2.03
N LEU A 33 8.64 10.14 1.48
CA LEU A 33 7.41 10.82 1.06
C LEU A 33 6.62 11.31 2.28
N ALA A 34 6.51 10.47 3.31
CA ALA A 34 5.81 10.80 4.55
C ALA A 34 6.44 12.00 5.27
N GLU A 35 7.77 12.09 5.25
CA GLU A 35 8.50 13.23 5.82
C GLU A 35 8.30 14.54 5.03
N THR A 36 8.01 14.44 3.73
CA THR A 36 7.90 15.61 2.85
C THR A 36 6.47 16.16 2.77
N ILE A 37 5.46 15.31 2.87
CA ILE A 37 4.05 15.69 2.76
C ILE A 37 3.55 16.18 4.13
N PRO A 38 3.19 17.47 4.32
CA PRO A 38 2.93 18.04 5.64
C PRO A 38 1.78 17.41 6.42
N ASN A 39 0.81 16.81 5.71
CA ASN A 39 -0.40 16.22 6.27
C ASN A 39 -0.45 14.70 6.08
N ALA A 40 0.71 14.06 5.90
CA ALA A 40 0.79 12.61 5.73
C ALA A 40 0.70 11.88 7.07
N GLN A 41 -0.05 10.79 7.06
CA GLN A 41 0.09 9.69 8.01
C GLN A 41 0.78 8.54 7.29
N TYR A 42 1.57 7.76 8.02
CA TYR A 42 2.37 6.67 7.46
C TYR A 42 2.17 5.41 8.29
N ALA A 43 1.89 4.31 7.62
CA ALA A 43 1.89 2.98 8.20
C ALA A 43 2.68 2.03 7.29
N ALA A 44 3.54 1.22 7.89
CA ALA A 44 4.27 0.16 7.20
C ALA A 44 3.82 -1.19 7.72
N PHE A 45 3.62 -2.15 6.82
CA PHE A 45 3.14 -3.49 7.17
C PHE A 45 4.27 -4.48 7.04
N SER A 46 4.68 -5.04 8.17
CA SER A 46 5.88 -5.87 8.19
C SER A 46 5.63 -7.29 7.69
N GLY A 47 6.64 -7.90 7.07
CA GLY A 47 6.53 -9.22 6.46
C GLY A 47 5.67 -9.23 5.20
N SER A 48 5.44 -8.07 4.59
CA SER A 48 4.59 -7.92 3.41
C SER A 48 5.40 -7.89 2.12
N TRP A 49 4.76 -8.29 1.02
CA TRP A 49 5.22 -7.99 -0.33
C TRP A 49 4.51 -6.76 -0.84
N HIS A 50 5.11 -6.07 -1.81
CA HIS A 50 4.47 -4.91 -2.46
C HIS A 50 3.05 -5.24 -2.97
N MET A 51 2.87 -6.49 -3.41
CA MET A 51 1.60 -7.01 -3.95
C MET A 51 0.66 -7.56 -2.87
N SER A 52 1.00 -7.51 -1.59
CA SER A 52 0.10 -7.97 -0.51
C SER A 52 -1.19 -7.13 -0.41
N GLY A 53 -1.21 -5.92 -0.97
CA GLY A 53 -2.38 -5.05 -1.00
C GLY A 53 -3.40 -5.39 -2.10
N ILE A 54 -3.07 -6.28 -3.05
CA ILE A 54 -4.03 -6.70 -4.08
C ILE A 54 -4.96 -7.81 -3.55
N GLY A 55 -6.13 -7.93 -4.18
CA GLY A 55 -7.10 -8.98 -3.85
C GLY A 55 -6.53 -10.39 -3.97
N GLU A 56 -7.21 -11.35 -3.35
CA GLU A 56 -6.82 -12.75 -3.47
C GLU A 56 -6.97 -13.25 -4.91
N CYS A 57 -5.94 -13.96 -5.39
CA CYS A 57 -6.06 -14.67 -6.64
C CYS A 57 -7.06 -15.83 -6.48
N ASN A 58 -8.02 -15.90 -7.40
CA ASN A 58 -8.87 -17.08 -7.53
C ASN A 58 -8.03 -18.30 -7.96
N MET A 59 -8.61 -19.49 -7.87
CA MET A 59 -7.91 -20.75 -8.15
C MET A 59 -7.30 -20.79 -9.56
N LEU A 60 -8.02 -20.30 -10.58
CA LEU A 60 -7.51 -20.27 -11.95
C LEU A 60 -6.35 -19.27 -12.12
N GLY A 61 -6.43 -18.10 -11.48
CA GLY A 61 -5.37 -17.10 -11.49
C GLY A 61 -4.09 -17.61 -10.82
N ARG A 62 -4.22 -18.30 -9.67
CA ARG A 62 -3.08 -18.96 -9.00
C ARG A 62 -2.40 -19.98 -9.91
N LEU A 63 -3.18 -20.75 -10.68
CA LEU A 63 -2.65 -21.74 -11.60
C LEU A 63 -1.94 -21.10 -12.79
N ILE A 64 -2.59 -20.15 -13.48
CA ILE A 64 -2.03 -19.52 -14.68
C ILE A 64 -0.76 -18.72 -14.33
N ILE A 65 -0.82 -17.89 -13.29
CA ILE A 65 0.29 -17.02 -12.91
C ILE A 65 1.40 -17.80 -12.19
N GLY A 66 1.03 -18.84 -11.43
CA GLY A 66 2.01 -19.77 -10.87
C GLY A 66 2.78 -20.52 -11.96
N ALA A 67 2.08 -20.98 -13.00
CA ALA A 67 2.71 -21.63 -14.15
C ALA A 67 3.60 -20.65 -14.92
N SER A 68 3.14 -19.41 -15.17
CA SER A 68 3.98 -18.42 -15.87
C SER A 68 5.27 -18.15 -15.12
N GLY A 69 5.21 -17.94 -13.80
CA GLY A 69 6.41 -17.74 -12.97
C GLY A 69 7.40 -18.92 -13.06
N TYR A 70 6.91 -20.16 -13.17
CA TYR A 70 7.77 -21.33 -13.38
C TYR A 70 8.52 -21.29 -14.72
N PHE A 71 7.87 -20.82 -15.80
CA PHE A 71 8.49 -20.79 -17.13
C PHE A 71 9.31 -19.52 -17.41
N THR A 72 8.95 -18.39 -16.81
CA THR A 72 9.61 -17.09 -17.05
C THR A 72 10.62 -16.71 -15.97
N GLY A 73 10.53 -17.32 -14.79
CA GLY A 73 11.29 -16.91 -13.61
C GLY A 73 10.79 -15.61 -12.95
N GLU A 74 9.63 -15.10 -13.38
CA GLU A 74 9.03 -13.90 -12.80
C GLU A 74 8.47 -14.17 -11.39
N VAL A 75 8.49 -13.14 -10.55
CA VAL A 75 7.91 -13.20 -9.21
C VAL A 75 6.40 -13.38 -9.32
N ASN A 76 5.90 -14.42 -8.65
CA ASN A 76 4.49 -14.76 -8.67
C ASN A 76 3.68 -13.76 -7.83
N ILE A 77 2.89 -12.89 -8.47
CA ILE A 77 1.99 -11.92 -7.82
C ILE A 77 0.89 -12.61 -6.95
N CYS A 78 0.60 -13.88 -7.23
CA CYS A 78 -0.29 -14.72 -6.44
C CYS A 78 0.42 -15.49 -5.32
N GLY A 79 1.74 -15.30 -5.17
CA GLY A 79 2.48 -15.78 -4.02
C GLY A 79 2.10 -15.02 -2.75
N GLU A 80 2.38 -15.62 -1.60
CA GLU A 80 2.25 -14.97 -0.30
C GLU A 80 3.65 -14.58 0.22
N ALA A 81 3.72 -13.56 1.06
CA ALA A 81 4.95 -13.07 1.67
C ALA A 81 5.29 -13.87 2.94
N ALA A 82 5.84 -13.23 3.97
CA ALA A 82 5.95 -13.85 5.30
C ALA A 82 4.56 -14.06 5.94
N TRP A 83 3.59 -13.21 5.58
CA TRP A 83 2.20 -13.31 6.01
C TRP A 83 1.24 -13.51 4.84
N TYR A 84 0.07 -14.10 5.13
CA TYR A 84 -1.04 -14.16 4.17
C TYR A 84 -1.57 -12.76 3.88
N ARG A 85 -1.82 -12.47 2.60
CA ARG A 85 -2.37 -11.18 2.18
C ARG A 85 -3.69 -10.81 2.85
N THR A 86 -4.48 -11.79 3.31
CA THR A 86 -5.71 -11.52 4.06
C THR A 86 -5.44 -10.83 5.39
N ILE A 87 -4.38 -11.23 6.09
CA ILE A 87 -3.96 -10.63 7.36
C ILE A 87 -3.47 -9.20 7.09
N ILE A 88 -2.56 -9.03 6.14
CA ILE A 88 -2.04 -7.71 5.75
C ILE A 88 -3.18 -6.77 5.33
N ARG A 89 -4.17 -7.28 4.59
CA ARG A 89 -5.34 -6.50 4.17
C ARG A 89 -6.19 -6.05 5.36
N ASP A 90 -6.40 -6.92 6.35
CA ASP A 90 -7.18 -6.56 7.53
C ASP A 90 -6.43 -5.48 8.33
N GLU A 91 -5.12 -5.60 8.51
CA GLU A 91 -4.27 -4.55 9.11
C GLU A 91 -4.33 -3.23 8.31
N MET A 92 -4.31 -3.30 6.98
CA MET A 92 -4.47 -2.11 6.13
C MET A 92 -5.82 -1.43 6.37
N PHE A 93 -6.90 -2.20 6.54
CA PHE A 93 -8.21 -1.63 6.82
C PHE A 93 -8.30 -1.00 8.20
N ASP A 94 -7.56 -1.51 9.18
CA ASP A 94 -7.44 -0.90 10.50
C ASP A 94 -6.82 0.50 10.45
N GLU A 95 -6.00 0.80 9.43
CA GLU A 95 -5.46 2.16 9.18
C GLU A 95 -6.37 3.00 8.27
N ILE A 96 -6.88 2.40 7.18
CA ILE A 96 -7.67 3.10 6.16
C ILE A 96 -9.01 3.59 6.75
N LEU A 97 -9.74 2.74 7.46
CA LEU A 97 -11.11 3.05 7.88
C LEU A 97 -11.16 4.21 8.89
N PRO A 98 -10.30 4.25 9.94
CA PRO A 98 -10.23 5.40 10.83
C PRO A 98 -9.82 6.68 10.10
N PHE A 99 -8.82 6.61 9.22
CA PHE A 99 -8.36 7.75 8.44
C PHE A 99 -9.48 8.33 7.57
N MET A 100 -10.20 7.47 6.84
CA MET A 100 -11.35 7.87 6.02
C MET A 100 -12.45 8.48 6.87
N LYS A 101 -12.78 7.89 8.02
CA LYS A 101 -13.80 8.40 8.93
C LYS A 101 -13.44 9.80 9.46
N ALA A 102 -12.19 10.00 9.86
CA ALA A 102 -11.70 11.29 10.36
C ALA A 102 -11.71 12.39 9.30
N ASN A 103 -11.42 12.05 8.04
CA ASN A 103 -11.28 13.03 6.96
C ASN A 103 -12.54 13.22 6.10
N ARG A 104 -13.52 12.33 6.17
CA ARG A 104 -14.80 12.46 5.44
C ARG A 104 -15.55 13.76 5.75
N ALA A 105 -15.57 14.18 7.02
CA ALA A 105 -16.24 15.41 7.43
C ALA A 105 -15.57 16.67 6.84
N ARG A 106 -14.23 16.68 6.75
CA ARG A 106 -13.47 17.77 6.12
C ARG A 106 -13.75 17.88 4.62
N ALA A 107 -13.83 16.74 3.92
CA ALA A 107 -14.13 16.72 2.49
C ALA A 107 -15.55 17.26 2.19
N LEU A 108 -16.53 16.97 3.04
CA LEU A 108 -17.90 17.46 2.88
C LEU A 108 -18.06 18.95 3.21
N GLY A 109 -17.29 19.47 4.18
CA GLY A 109 -17.34 20.90 4.53
C GLY A 109 -16.62 21.81 3.51
N ALA A 110 -15.55 21.34 2.89
CA ALA A 110 -14.80 22.11 1.88
C ALA A 110 -15.54 22.24 0.53
N ALA A 111 -16.49 21.36 0.23
CA ALA A 111 -17.32 21.44 -0.99
C ALA A 111 -18.42 22.51 -0.93
N THR A 112 -18.64 23.11 0.24
CA THR A 112 -19.71 24.10 0.51
C THR A 112 -19.20 25.52 0.76
N SER A 113 -17.89 25.74 0.66
CA SER A 113 -17.19 27.02 0.87
C SER A 113 -16.47 27.44 -0.40
#